data_AF-A0A812M7U4-F1
#
_entry.id   AF-A0A812M7U4-F1
#
_cell.length_a   1.000
_cell.length_b   1.000
_cell.length_c   1.000
_cell.angle_alpha   90.00
_cell.angle_beta   90.00
_cell.angle_gamma   90.00
#
_symmetry.space_group_name_H-M   'P 1'
#
loop_
_entity.id
_entity.type
_entity.pdbx_description
1 polymer ?
#
loop_
_entity_poly.entity_id
_entity_poly.type
_entity_poly.pdbx_seq_one_letter_code
_entity_poly.pdbx_strand_id
1 'polypeptide(L)'
;MPFLQPLFVVFYIYSAWALLAVMTGVVSENMIAIRDQMQKEDEQREEKRKSMITKVLMELFREADVDNNGIVSRQEFEGMLKSPELVKKITKNTRMKVQDLIDLFDWIDHDKGGTITIDEFMNGFRWINEPLRAKSLVKLQAKGGKASDAQAHEVTRSSIIQKRVDEVQRTVAVPLRKDPWDPST
;
A
#
# COMPACT_ATOMS: atom_id res chain seq x y z
N MET A 1 10.25 65.32 -27.86
CA MET A 1 11.30 64.36 -27.45
C MET A 1 10.95 62.92 -27.92
N PRO A 2 10.88 62.66 -29.23
CA PRO A 2 10.53 61.32 -29.76
C PRO A 2 11.61 60.26 -29.50
N PHE A 3 12.86 60.67 -29.28
CA PHE A 3 13.99 59.77 -29.02
C PHE A 3 13.93 59.03 -27.67
N LEU A 4 13.17 59.53 -26.69
CA LEU A 4 13.04 58.88 -25.38
C LEU A 4 12.04 57.72 -25.37
N GLN A 5 11.11 57.68 -26.34
CA GLN A 5 10.08 56.63 -26.42
C GLN A 5 10.66 55.21 -26.53
N PRO A 6 11.63 54.90 -27.43
CA PRO A 6 12.20 53.55 -27.50
C PRO A 6 12.93 53.14 -26.22
N LEU A 7 13.54 54.09 -25.51
CA LEU A 7 14.20 53.83 -24.23
C LEU A 7 13.19 53.35 -23.17
N PHE A 8 12.04 54.01 -23.06
CA PHE A 8 10.98 53.60 -22.12
C PHE A 8 10.38 52.23 -22.48
N VAL A 9 10.21 51.94 -23.78
CA VAL A 9 9.69 50.64 -24.23
C VAL A 9 10.67 49.52 -23.88
N VAL A 10 11.97 49.70 -24.15
CA VAL A 10 12.99 48.70 -23.81
C VAL A 10 13.09 48.52 -22.29
N PHE A 11 13.06 49.61 -21.53
CA PHE A 11 13.02 49.56 -20.07
C PHE A 11 11.81 48.78 -19.55
N TYR A 12 10.63 48.98 -20.12
CA TYR A 12 9.41 48.25 -19.74
C TYR A 12 9.50 46.76 -20.06
N ILE A 13 10.08 46.39 -21.20
CA ILE A 13 10.29 44.99 -21.57
C ILE A 13 11.24 44.33 -20.56
N TYR A 14 12.37 44.96 -20.24
CA TYR A 14 13.31 44.41 -19.26
C TYR A 14 12.72 44.30 -17.86
N SER A 15 11.94 45.29 -17.41
CA SER A 15 11.30 45.25 -16.09
C SER A 15 10.22 44.16 -16.02
N ALA A 16 9.44 43.96 -17.08
CA ALA A 16 8.45 42.87 -17.16
C ALA A 16 9.11 41.49 -17.10
N TRP A 17 10.21 41.30 -17.85
CA TRP A 17 10.99 40.06 -17.80
C TRP A 17 11.62 39.83 -16.42
N ALA A 18 12.17 40.87 -15.80
CA ALA A 18 12.74 40.78 -14.45
C ALA A 18 11.69 40.41 -13.40
N LEU A 19 10.50 41.02 -13.45
CA LEU A 19 9.40 40.69 -12.53
C LEU A 19 8.92 39.24 -12.70
N LEU A 20 8.84 38.74 -13.95
CA LEU A 20 8.49 37.35 -14.22
C LEU A 20 9.54 36.38 -13.66
N ALA A 21 10.83 36.68 -13.85
CA ALA A 21 11.92 35.87 -13.32
C ALA A 21 11.91 35.83 -11.78
N VAL A 22 11.69 36.97 -11.12
CA VAL A 22 11.60 37.02 -9.65
C VAL A 22 10.39 36.24 -9.13
N MET A 23 9.21 36.40 -9.76
CA MET A 23 7.99 35.70 -9.37
C MET A 23 8.10 34.18 -9.54
N THR A 24 8.67 33.72 -10.65
CA THR A 24 8.90 32.29 -10.87
C THR A 24 9.89 31.71 -9.86
N GLY A 25 10.92 32.47 -9.46
CA GLY A 25 11.85 32.10 -8.39
C GLY A 25 11.15 31.86 -7.05
N VAL A 26 10.41 32.85 -6.55
CA VAL A 26 9.74 32.73 -5.23
C VAL A 26 8.66 31.65 -5.20
N VAL A 27 7.94 31.44 -6.31
CA VAL A 27 6.95 30.35 -6.41
C VAL A 27 7.64 28.99 -6.40
N SER A 28 8.79 28.85 -7.09
CA SER A 28 9.57 27.62 -7.11
C SER A 28 10.09 27.26 -5.72
N GLU A 29 10.64 28.23 -4.99
CA GLU A 29 11.12 28.06 -3.62
C GLU A 29 10.00 27.57 -2.69
N ASN A 30 8.83 28.20 -2.74
CA ASN A 30 7.65 27.77 -1.99
C ASN A 30 7.21 26.35 -2.37
N MET A 31 7.22 26.00 -3.66
CA MET A 31 6.83 24.67 -4.12
C MET A 31 7.80 23.59 -3.62
N ILE A 32 9.10 23.87 -3.60
CA ILE A 32 10.12 22.95 -3.08
C ILE A 32 9.93 22.73 -1.58
N ALA A 33 9.69 23.80 -0.81
CA ALA A 33 9.44 23.71 0.63
C ALA A 33 8.17 22.89 0.96
N ILE A 34 7.08 23.09 0.20
CA ILE A 34 5.84 22.34 0.38
C ILE A 34 6.06 20.85 0.07
N ARG A 35 6.84 20.50 -0.97
CA ARG A 35 7.15 19.11 -1.29
C ARG A 35 7.88 18.39 -0.14
N ASP A 36 8.87 19.02 0.48
CA ASP A 36 9.62 18.43 1.60
C ASP A 36 8.71 18.21 2.83
N GLN A 37 7.84 19.18 3.13
CA GLN A 37 6.86 19.04 4.22
C GLN A 37 5.85 17.91 3.95
N MET A 38 5.29 17.86 2.74
CA MET A 38 4.36 16.79 2.35
C MET A 38 5.03 15.42 2.41
N GLN A 39 6.28 15.30 1.97
CA GLN A 39 7.00 14.03 2.03
C GLN A 39 7.24 13.57 3.46
N LYS A 40 7.69 14.46 4.36
CA LYS A 40 7.86 14.12 5.78
C LYS A 40 6.55 13.76 6.46
N GLU A 41 5.47 14.47 6.14
CA GLU A 41 4.15 14.17 6.69
C GLU A 41 3.64 12.81 6.18
N ASP A 42 3.82 12.52 4.89
CA ASP A 42 3.47 11.22 4.31
C ASP A 42 4.30 10.08 4.91
N GLU A 43 5.61 10.26 5.09
CA GLU A 43 6.49 9.29 5.76
C GLU A 43 6.03 9.03 7.20
N GLN A 44 5.74 10.08 7.97
CA GLN A 44 5.23 9.95 9.34
C GLN A 44 3.86 9.27 9.39
N ARG A 45 2.96 9.57 8.44
CA ARG A 45 1.65 8.92 8.34
C ARG A 45 1.80 7.44 8.04
N GLU A 46 2.71 7.07 7.14
CA GLU A 46 3.01 5.68 6.83
C GLU A 46 3.63 4.94 8.02
N GLU A 47 4.57 5.55 8.75
CA GLU A 47 5.15 4.95 9.96
C GLU A 47 4.13 4.79 11.09
N LYS A 48 3.31 5.80 11.35
CA LYS A 48 2.20 5.71 12.32
C LYS A 48 1.23 4.62 11.92
N ARG A 49 0.89 4.51 10.64
CA ARG A 49 0.03 3.43 10.14
C ARG A 49 0.67 2.06 10.34
N LYS A 50 1.94 1.88 9.97
CA LYS A 50 2.67 0.62 10.14
C LYS A 50 2.78 0.20 11.60
N SER A 51 3.10 1.13 12.50
CA SER A 51 3.22 0.85 13.93
C SER A 51 1.87 0.50 14.56
N MET A 52 0.79 1.21 14.22
CA MET A 52 -0.57 0.88 14.68
C MET A 52 -1.01 -0.51 14.22
N ILE A 53 -0.80 -0.84 12.95
CA ILE A 53 -1.12 -2.16 12.40
C ILE A 53 -0.29 -3.25 13.10
N THR A 54 1.00 -3.01 13.32
CA THR A 54 1.88 -3.96 14.01
C THR A 54 1.43 -4.23 15.44
N LYS A 55 1.03 -3.18 16.18
CA LYS A 55 0.50 -3.34 17.55
C LYS A 55 -0.77 -4.18 17.59
N VAL A 56 -1.73 -3.89 16.72
CA VAL A 56 -2.98 -4.65 16.62
C VAL A 56 -2.71 -6.12 16.26
N LEU A 57 -1.77 -6.36 15.35
CA LEU A 57 -1.38 -7.72 14.96
C LEU A 57 -0.71 -8.47 16.09
N MET A 58 0.13 -7.80 16.86
CA MET A 58 0.81 -8.40 18.01
C MET A 58 -0.17 -8.72 19.14
N GLU A 59 -1.17 -7.86 19.37
CA GLU A 59 -2.29 -8.16 20.28
C GLU A 59 -3.08 -9.36 19.80
N LEU A 60 -3.38 -9.42 18.51
CA LEU A 60 -4.10 -10.56 17.91
C LEU A 60 -3.31 -11.86 18.04
N PHE A 61 -2.00 -11.82 17.82
CA PHE A 61 -1.13 -12.97 17.95
C PHE A 61 -1.12 -13.51 19.38
N ARG A 62 -0.97 -12.62 20.38
CA ARG A 62 -1.01 -13.00 21.81
C ARG A 62 -2.34 -13.60 22.23
N GLU A 63 -3.43 -13.17 21.61
CA GLU A 63 -4.76 -13.70 21.89
C GLU A 63 -5.00 -15.06 21.22
N ALA A 64 -4.26 -15.36 20.14
CA ALA A 64 -4.30 -16.64 19.43
C ALA A 64 -3.35 -17.68 20.05
N ASP A 65 -2.19 -17.25 20.52
CA ASP A 65 -1.16 -18.05 21.21
C ASP A 65 -1.60 -18.32 22.66
N VAL A 66 -2.36 -19.42 22.85
CA VAL A 66 -2.97 -19.76 24.15
C VAL A 66 -1.91 -20.27 25.12
N ASP A 67 -0.91 -21.00 24.61
CA ASP A 67 0.15 -21.58 25.42
C ASP A 67 1.37 -20.65 25.62
N ASN A 68 1.40 -19.48 24.98
CA ASN A 68 2.46 -18.48 25.01
C ASN A 68 3.83 -19.03 24.62
N ASN A 69 3.85 -19.98 23.69
CA ASN A 69 5.09 -20.57 23.19
C ASN A 69 5.77 -19.69 22.11
N GLY A 70 5.11 -18.59 21.67
CA GLY A 70 5.62 -17.69 20.63
C GLY A 70 5.37 -18.18 19.19
N ILE A 71 4.58 -19.23 19.02
CA ILE A 71 4.14 -19.81 17.75
C ILE A 71 2.63 -20.07 17.79
N VAL A 72 1.96 -19.99 16.64
CA VAL A 72 0.53 -20.33 16.55
C VAL A 72 0.40 -21.63 15.80
N SER A 73 -0.02 -22.67 16.49
CA SER A 73 -0.31 -23.97 15.88
C SER A 73 -1.63 -23.93 15.09
N ARG A 74 -1.79 -24.86 14.15
CA ARG A 74 -3.03 -25.00 13.37
C ARG A 74 -4.27 -25.20 14.25
N GLN A 75 -4.12 -25.90 15.38
CA GLN A 75 -5.22 -26.12 16.33
C GLN A 75 -5.60 -24.84 17.08
N GLU A 76 -4.62 -24.03 17.48
CA GLU A 76 -4.86 -22.73 18.10
C GLU A 76 -5.48 -21.76 17.10
N PHE A 77 -5.03 -21.78 15.85
CA PHE A 77 -5.62 -20.98 14.79
C PHE A 77 -7.07 -21.37 14.51
N GLU A 78 -7.38 -22.67 14.39
CA GLU A 78 -8.76 -23.16 14.28
C GLU A 78 -9.60 -22.82 15.52
N GLY A 79 -9.00 -22.85 16.72
CA GLY A 79 -9.62 -22.42 17.97
C GLY A 79 -9.97 -20.93 17.96
N MET A 80 -9.06 -20.08 17.49
CA MET A 80 -9.26 -18.65 17.31
C MET A 80 -10.41 -18.38 16.32
N LEU A 81 -10.48 -19.12 15.21
CA LEU A 81 -11.56 -18.99 14.22
C LEU A 81 -12.93 -19.45 14.74
N LYS A 82 -12.97 -20.31 15.77
CA LYS A 82 -14.22 -20.69 16.46
C LYS A 82 -14.69 -19.64 17.45
N SER A 83 -13.83 -18.70 17.86
CA SER A 83 -14.20 -17.60 18.76
C SER A 83 -14.81 -16.42 17.98
N PRO A 84 -16.13 -16.16 18.11
CA PRO A 84 -16.80 -15.10 17.34
C PRO A 84 -16.30 -13.70 17.70
N GLU A 85 -15.75 -13.49 18.90
CA GLU A 85 -15.19 -12.21 19.32
C GLU A 85 -13.88 -11.88 18.58
N LEU A 86 -13.01 -12.88 18.43
CA LEU A 86 -11.72 -12.73 17.75
C LEU A 86 -11.91 -12.57 16.25
N VAL A 87 -12.76 -13.39 15.65
CA VAL A 87 -13.13 -13.24 14.22
C VAL A 87 -13.68 -11.85 13.94
N LYS A 88 -14.52 -11.29 14.83
CA LYS A 88 -15.07 -9.93 14.67
C LYS A 88 -13.98 -8.85 14.78
N LYS A 89 -13.03 -8.99 15.70
CA LYS A 89 -11.86 -8.08 15.79
C LYS A 89 -10.99 -8.15 14.53
N ILE A 90 -10.67 -9.35 14.04
CA ILE A 90 -9.86 -9.54 12.83
C ILE A 90 -10.56 -8.96 11.60
N THR A 91 -11.84 -9.27 11.43
CA THR A 91 -12.65 -8.78 10.31
C THR A 91 -12.77 -7.26 10.33
N LYS A 92 -12.94 -6.66 11.52
CA LYS A 92 -13.03 -5.20 11.66
C LYS A 92 -11.73 -4.49 11.29
N ASN A 93 -10.59 -5.05 11.69
CA ASN A 93 -9.28 -4.41 11.50
C ASN A 93 -8.64 -4.75 10.15
N THR A 94 -8.97 -5.90 9.55
CA THR A 94 -8.31 -6.43 8.36
C THR A 94 -9.25 -6.63 7.17
N ARG A 95 -10.58 -6.52 7.36
CA ARG A 95 -11.62 -6.74 6.34
C ARG A 95 -11.61 -8.12 5.67
N MET A 96 -10.93 -9.10 6.26
CA MET A 96 -10.84 -10.47 5.74
C MET A 96 -11.95 -11.36 6.28
N LYS A 97 -12.40 -12.32 5.48
CA LYS A 97 -13.30 -13.39 5.93
C LYS A 97 -12.50 -14.52 6.58
N VAL A 98 -13.20 -15.37 7.33
CA VAL A 98 -12.62 -16.57 7.96
C VAL A 98 -11.95 -17.49 6.92
N GLN A 99 -12.53 -17.64 5.73
CA GLN A 99 -11.95 -18.44 4.66
C GLN A 99 -10.60 -17.87 4.18
N ASP A 100 -10.51 -16.54 4.03
CA ASP A 100 -9.29 -15.86 3.60
C ASP A 100 -8.16 -15.99 4.64
N LEU A 101 -8.52 -16.13 5.92
CA LEU A 101 -7.58 -16.38 7.02
C LEU A 101 -7.05 -17.81 7.03
N ILE A 102 -7.86 -18.79 6.64
CA ILE A 102 -7.41 -20.18 6.47
C ILE A 102 -6.44 -20.27 5.29
N ASP A 103 -6.80 -19.66 4.16
CA ASP A 103 -5.93 -19.61 2.97
C ASP A 103 -4.63 -18.84 3.25
N LEU A 104 -4.69 -17.80 4.10
CA LEU A 104 -3.52 -17.10 4.62
C LEU A 104 -2.64 -18.04 5.44
N PHE A 105 -3.20 -18.79 6.38
CA PHE A 105 -2.44 -19.68 7.25
C PHE A 105 -1.65 -20.69 6.42
N ASP A 106 -2.33 -21.34 5.47
CA ASP A 106 -1.71 -22.31 4.56
C ASP A 106 -0.67 -21.65 3.62
N TRP A 107 -0.77 -20.34 3.35
CA TRP A 107 0.20 -19.60 2.54
C TRP A 107 1.45 -19.18 3.33
N ILE A 108 1.28 -18.84 4.61
CA ILE A 108 2.38 -18.45 5.50
C ILE A 108 3.17 -19.68 5.97
N ASP A 109 2.50 -20.80 6.22
CA ASP A 109 3.07 -22.10 6.65
C ASP A 109 3.93 -22.73 5.53
N HIS A 110 5.10 -22.12 5.30
CA HIS A 110 6.00 -22.44 4.21
C HIS A 110 6.71 -23.78 4.36
N ASP A 111 6.93 -24.21 5.61
CA ASP A 111 7.59 -25.46 5.96
C ASP A 111 6.61 -26.63 6.12
N LYS A 112 5.29 -26.37 6.01
CA LYS A 112 4.21 -27.33 6.32
C LYS A 112 4.36 -27.91 7.74
N GLY A 113 4.98 -27.16 8.64
CA GLY A 113 5.13 -27.54 10.04
C GLY A 113 3.79 -27.52 10.76
N GLY A 114 2.79 -26.82 10.22
CA GLY A 114 1.49 -26.62 10.86
C GLY A 114 1.57 -25.63 12.03
N THR A 115 2.65 -24.84 12.10
CA THR A 115 2.93 -23.85 13.13
C THR A 115 3.49 -22.59 12.49
N ILE A 116 2.98 -21.43 12.86
CA ILE A 116 3.41 -20.14 12.33
C ILE A 116 4.11 -19.35 13.43
N THR A 117 5.34 -18.91 13.19
CA THR A 117 6.07 -18.02 14.11
C THR A 117 5.52 -16.60 14.08
N ILE A 118 5.80 -15.82 15.12
CA ILE A 118 5.37 -14.41 15.18
C ILE A 118 5.89 -13.58 13.99
N ASP A 119 7.11 -13.85 13.53
CA ASP A 119 7.72 -13.16 12.39
C ASP A 119 7.00 -13.51 11.08
N GLU A 120 6.63 -14.77 10.89
CA GLU A 120 5.87 -15.25 9.74
C GLU A 120 4.45 -14.68 9.74
N PHE A 121 3.79 -14.69 10.90
CA PHE A 121 2.47 -14.11 11.09
C PHE A 121 2.47 -12.60 10.77
N MET A 122 3.43 -11.86 11.31
CA MET A 122 3.59 -10.43 11.06
C MET A 122 3.89 -10.12 9.60
N ASN A 123 4.74 -10.93 8.95
CA ASN A 123 5.09 -10.75 7.55
C ASN A 123 3.91 -11.06 6.62
N GLY A 124 3.16 -12.11 6.88
CA GLY A 124 2.01 -12.48 6.04
C GLY A 124 0.85 -11.49 6.15
N PHE A 125 0.51 -11.04 7.36
CA PHE A 125 -0.49 -10.00 7.54
C PHE A 125 -0.06 -8.64 6.98
N ARG A 126 1.23 -8.29 7.07
CA ARG A 126 1.75 -7.07 6.42
C ARG A 126 1.59 -7.14 4.91
N TRP A 127 1.80 -8.32 4.32
CA TRP A 127 1.67 -8.51 2.88
C TRP A 127 0.23 -8.33 2.39
N ILE A 128 -0.75 -8.74 3.19
CA ILE A 128 -2.16 -8.62 2.82
C ILE A 128 -2.76 -7.26 3.16
N ASN A 129 -2.33 -6.66 4.27
CA ASN A 129 -2.79 -5.36 4.71
C ASN A 129 -1.99 -4.21 4.08
N GLU A 130 -0.93 -4.50 3.31
CA GLU A 130 -0.35 -3.53 2.38
C GLU A 130 -1.46 -3.12 1.40
N PRO A 131 -1.87 -1.83 1.37
CA PRO A 131 -2.75 -1.38 0.31
C PRO A 131 -2.07 -1.69 -1.02
N LEU A 132 -2.80 -2.30 -1.95
CA LEU A 132 -2.34 -2.65 -3.30
C LEU A 132 -1.77 -1.41 -4.01
N ARG A 133 -0.52 -1.07 -3.72
CA ARG A 133 0.24 -0.01 -4.36
C ARG A 133 1.09 -0.66 -5.44
N ALA A 134 1.36 0.07 -6.52
CA ALA A 134 2.20 -0.37 -7.63
C ALA A 134 3.55 -0.97 -7.19
N LYS A 135 4.11 -0.54 -6.04
CA LYS A 135 5.31 -1.14 -5.44
C LYS A 135 5.14 -2.60 -5.02
N SER A 136 3.96 -3.01 -4.57
CA SER A 136 3.66 -4.39 -4.17
C SER A 136 3.57 -5.31 -5.41
N LEU A 137 3.00 -4.81 -6.52
CA LEU A 137 2.99 -5.52 -7.83
C LEU A 137 4.40 -5.73 -8.40
N VAL A 138 5.28 -4.73 -8.29
CA VAL A 138 6.68 -4.84 -8.74
C VAL A 138 7.45 -5.84 -7.88
N LYS A 139 7.25 -5.84 -6.56
CA LYS A 139 7.83 -6.86 -5.67
C LYS A 139 7.27 -8.27 -5.96
N LEU A 140 5.99 -8.37 -6.33
CA LEU A 140 5.34 -9.60 -6.79
C LEU A 140 6.01 -10.17 -8.04
N GLN A 141 6.24 -9.35 -9.06
CA GLN A 141 6.96 -9.77 -10.28
C GLN A 141 8.43 -10.15 -9.98
N ALA A 142 9.12 -9.36 -9.15
CA ALA A 142 10.53 -9.62 -8.82
C ALA A 142 10.73 -10.91 -8.01
N LYS A 143 9.78 -11.27 -7.14
CA LYS A 143 9.85 -12.50 -6.33
C LYS A 143 9.30 -13.73 -7.05
N GLY A 144 8.40 -13.54 -8.04
CA GLY A 144 7.91 -14.60 -8.92
C GLY A 144 8.94 -15.11 -9.93
N GLY A 145 9.96 -14.31 -10.27
CA GLY A 145 11.01 -14.71 -11.23
C GLY A 145 12.13 -15.60 -10.66
N LYS A 146 12.13 -15.92 -9.36
CA LYS A 146 13.26 -16.63 -8.70
C LYS A 146 12.88 -17.94 -7.99
N ALA A 147 11.66 -18.46 -8.14
CA ALA A 147 11.21 -19.65 -7.43
C ALA A 147 10.69 -20.72 -8.39
N SER A 148 11.57 -21.26 -9.24
CA SER A 148 11.23 -22.33 -10.21
C SER A 148 11.43 -23.76 -9.69
N ASP A 149 11.72 -23.99 -8.41
CA ASP A 149 12.07 -25.33 -7.88
C ASP A 149 11.15 -25.89 -6.78
N ALA A 150 9.85 -25.53 -6.74
CA ALA A 150 8.90 -26.16 -5.80
C ALA A 150 7.50 -26.38 -6.42
N GLN A 151 7.44 -27.33 -7.36
CA GLN A 151 6.36 -27.63 -8.30
C GLN A 151 4.96 -27.96 -7.74
N ALA A 152 4.76 -28.12 -6.43
CA ALA A 152 3.44 -28.46 -5.87
C ALA A 152 2.67 -27.28 -5.26
N HIS A 153 3.36 -26.16 -4.96
CA HIS A 153 2.77 -24.97 -4.31
C HIS A 153 2.53 -23.81 -5.30
N GLU A 154 3.04 -23.93 -6.52
CA GLU A 154 2.98 -22.89 -7.55
C GLU A 154 1.59 -22.76 -8.18
N VAL A 155 0.80 -23.85 -8.22
CA VAL A 155 -0.57 -23.85 -8.76
C VAL A 155 -1.54 -23.07 -7.86
N THR A 156 -1.39 -23.20 -6.54
CA THR A 156 -2.22 -22.44 -5.57
C THR A 156 -1.80 -20.97 -5.52
N ARG A 157 -0.47 -20.70 -5.52
CA ARG A 157 0.08 -19.35 -5.63
C ARG A 157 -0.44 -18.62 -6.86
N SER A 158 -0.43 -19.27 -8.02
CA SER A 158 -0.94 -18.66 -9.26
C SER A 158 -2.42 -18.33 -9.17
N SER A 159 -3.27 -19.16 -8.55
CA SER A 159 -4.72 -18.88 -8.45
C SER A 159 -5.08 -17.63 -7.61
N ILE A 160 -4.38 -17.38 -6.50
CA ILE A 160 -4.64 -16.22 -5.62
C ILE A 160 -3.98 -14.97 -6.20
N ILE A 161 -2.80 -15.12 -6.80
CA ILE A 161 -2.13 -14.05 -7.54
C ILE A 161 -3.00 -13.65 -8.74
N GLN A 162 -3.55 -14.59 -9.51
CA GLN A 162 -4.48 -14.30 -10.60
C GLN A 162 -5.73 -13.59 -10.08
N LYS A 163 -6.37 -14.09 -9.02
CA LYS A 163 -7.57 -13.45 -8.44
C LYS A 163 -7.30 -12.03 -7.97
N ARG A 164 -6.17 -11.77 -7.30
CA ARG A 164 -5.79 -10.41 -6.88
C ARG A 164 -5.35 -9.53 -8.04
N VAL A 165 -4.67 -10.08 -9.05
CA VAL A 165 -4.30 -9.35 -10.27
C VAL A 165 -5.54 -8.98 -11.07
N ASP A 166 -6.53 -9.88 -11.17
CA ASP A 166 -7.81 -9.63 -11.82
C ASP A 166 -8.66 -8.60 -11.05
N GLU A 167 -8.64 -8.64 -9.72
CA GLU A 167 -9.29 -7.63 -8.87
C GLU A 167 -8.63 -6.24 -9.03
N VAL A 168 -7.30 -6.19 -9.11
CA VAL A 168 -6.55 -4.97 -9.41
C VAL A 168 -6.85 -4.49 -10.83
N GLN A 169 -6.85 -5.37 -11.83
CA GLN A 169 -7.21 -5.02 -13.21
C GLN A 169 -8.63 -4.48 -13.30
N ARG A 170 -9.60 -5.05 -12.58
CA ARG A 170 -10.97 -4.51 -12.54
C ARG A 170 -11.03 -3.13 -11.91
N THR A 171 -10.26 -2.89 -10.85
CA THR A 171 -10.26 -1.59 -10.15
C THR A 171 -9.57 -0.51 -10.99
N VAL A 172 -8.54 -0.88 -11.75
CA VAL A 172 -7.83 0.00 -12.69
C VAL A 172 -8.59 0.18 -14.01
N ALA A 173 -9.38 -0.82 -14.43
CA ALA A 173 -10.20 -0.77 -15.65
C ALA A 173 -11.55 -0.06 -15.46
N VAL A 174 -11.87 0.43 -14.26
CA VAL A 174 -12.98 1.38 -14.10
C VAL A 174 -12.60 2.63 -14.90
N PRO A 175 -13.31 2.97 -16.00
CA PRO A 175 -12.97 4.14 -16.78
C PRO A 175 -13.10 5.36 -15.86
N LEU A 176 -12.04 6.17 -15.82
CA LEU A 176 -12.08 7.50 -15.20
C LEU A 176 -13.35 8.20 -15.70
N ARG A 177 -14.24 8.53 -14.75
CA ARG A 177 -15.43 9.37 -14.85
C ARG A 177 -15.71 9.89 -16.27
N LYS A 178 -16.81 9.44 -16.91
CA LYS A 178 -17.29 10.03 -18.18
C LYS A 178 -17.29 11.56 -18.08
N ASP A 179 -16.66 12.19 -19.06
CA ASP A 179 -16.59 13.65 -19.14
C ASP A 179 -18.00 14.26 -19.18
N PRO A 180 -18.27 15.39 -18.49
CA PRO A 180 -19.60 15.99 -18.44
C PRO A 180 -20.13 16.56 -19.77
N TRP A 181 -19.35 16.45 -20.84
CA TRP A 181 -19.56 17.14 -22.12
C TRP A 181 -19.58 16.18 -23.32
N ASP A 182 -20.01 14.93 -23.12
CA ASP A 182 -20.26 13.99 -24.22
C ASP A 182 -21.64 14.29 -24.85
N PRO A 183 -21.72 14.80 -26.09
CA PRO A 183 -22.99 15.19 -26.72
C PRO A 183 -23.76 13.99 -27.32
N SER A 184 -23.39 12.74 -27.00
CA SER A 184 -23.98 11.53 -27.58
C SER A 184 -24.91 10.71 -26.66
N THR A 185 -25.34 11.28 -25.54
CA THR A 185 -26.45 10.74 -24.70
C THR A 185 -27.58 11.72 -24.55
#